data_AF-K1SH13-F1
#
_entry.id   AF-K1SH13-F1
#
_cell.length_a   1.000
_cell.length_b   1.000
_cell.length_c   1.000
_cell.angle_alpha   90.00
_cell.angle_beta   90.00
_cell.angle_gamma   90.00
#
_symmetry.space_group_name_H-M   'P 1'
#
loop_
_entity.id
_entity.type
_entity.pdbx_description
1 polymer ?
#
loop_
_entity_poly.entity_id
_entity_poly.type
_entity_poly.pdbx_seq_one_letter_code
_entity_poly.pdbx_strand_id
1 'polypeptide(L)' 'MLLRTMRGDVEGYYRWHWVLCDSLEIYFDIKGIHYYGPKKALRFMEESDSEAFHIYSKALLEFNQEGLSDWINYLKTIF' A
#
# COMPACT_ATOMS: atom_id res chain seq x y z
N MET A 1 -0.21 -7.74 10.17
CA MET A 1 0.89 -7.95 9.20
C MET A 1 2.02 -6.93 9.35
N LEU A 2 1.72 -5.63 9.46
CA LEU A 2 2.71 -4.54 9.60
C LEU A 2 3.84 -4.81 10.63
N LEU A 3 3.52 -5.14 11.88
CA LEU A 3 4.54 -5.40 12.92
C LEU A 3 5.55 -6.52 12.57
N ARG A 4 5.19 -7.42 11.65
CA ARG A 4 6.05 -8.52 11.22
C ARG A 4 7.07 -8.12 10.16
N THR A 5 6.92 -6.95 9.52
CA THR A 5 7.91 -6.42 8.56
C THR A 5 9.16 -5.87 9.27
N MET A 6 9.07 -5.61 10.58
CA MET A 6 10.12 -4.95 11.38
C MET A 6 11.31 -5.85 11.75
N ARG A 7 11.26 -7.16 11.46
CA ARG A 7 12.29 -8.11 11.91
C ARG A 7 13.63 -7.99 11.17
N GLY A 8 13.67 -7.25 10.05
CA GLY A 8 14.90 -7.04 9.26
C GLY A 8 15.48 -8.30 8.62
N ASP A 9 14.75 -9.41 8.67
CA ASP A 9 15.11 -10.70 8.10
C ASP A 9 14.39 -10.94 6.77
N VAL A 10 14.74 -12.03 6.09
CA VAL A 10 14.17 -12.40 4.77
C VAL A 10 12.64 -12.54 4.85
N GLU A 11 12.11 -13.09 5.95
CA GLU A 11 10.66 -13.17 6.16
C GLU A 11 10.03 -11.77 6.26
N GLY A 12 10.65 -10.86 7.02
CA GLY A 12 10.20 -9.48 7.18
C GLY A 12 10.12 -8.73 5.85
N TYR A 13 11.16 -8.86 5.02
CA TYR A 13 11.17 -8.25 3.68
C TYR A 13 10.16 -8.91 2.73
N TYR A 14 9.97 -10.22 2.79
CA TYR A 14 8.91 -10.87 2.01
C TYR A 14 7.52 -10.35 2.42
N ARG A 15 7.27 -10.25 3.73
CA ARG A 15 6.01 -9.71 4.27
C ARG A 15 5.80 -8.24 3.93
N TRP A 16 6.87 -7.45 3.79
CA TRP A 16 6.78 -6.07 3.32
C TRP A 16 6.08 -5.99 1.97
N HIS A 17 6.63 -6.72 0.98
CA HIS A 17 6.10 -6.75 -0.37
C HIS A 17 4.68 -7.31 -0.39
N TRP A 18 4.43 -8.37 0.39
CA TRP A 18 3.08 -8.90 0.56
C TRP A 18 2.11 -7.83 1.04
N VAL A 19 2.43 -7.12 2.14
CA VAL A 19 1.55 -6.07 2.67
C VAL A 19 1.22 -5.05 1.60
N LEU A 20 2.19 -4.55 0.83
CA LEU A 20 1.92 -3.59 -0.23
C LEU A 20 0.97 -4.16 -1.31
N CYS A 21 1.22 -5.37 -1.79
CA CYS A 21 0.36 -6.01 -2.79
C CYS A 21 -1.09 -6.19 -2.29
N ASP A 22 -1.27 -6.81 -1.12
CA ASP A 22 -2.58 -7.13 -0.55
C ASP A 22 -3.37 -5.87 -0.18
N SER A 23 -2.68 -4.88 0.41
CA SER A 23 -3.31 -3.63 0.82
C SER A 23 -3.70 -2.72 -0.34
N LEU A 24 -3.05 -2.85 -1.51
CA LEU A 24 -3.50 -2.18 -2.74
C LEU A 24 -4.82 -2.75 -3.22
N GLU A 25 -5.03 -4.06 -3.17
CA GLU A 25 -6.32 -4.68 -3.52
C GLU A 25 -7.42 -4.21 -2.55
N ILE A 26 -7.13 -4.19 -1.25
CA ILE A 26 -8.04 -3.68 -0.21
C ILE A 26 -8.45 -2.22 -0.46
N TYR A 27 -7.53 -1.36 -0.89
CA TYR A 27 -7.88 0.02 -1.27
C TYR A 27 -8.98 0.08 -2.34
N PHE A 28 -8.87 -0.76 -3.37
CA PHE A 28 -9.85 -0.82 -4.47
C PHE A 28 -11.19 -1.39 -3.99
N ASP A 29 -11.16 -2.39 -3.12
CA ASP A 29 -12.36 -2.95 -2.49
C ASP A 29 -13.10 -1.90 -1.66
N ILE A 30 -12.39 -1.12 -0.84
CA ILE A 30 -12.96 -0.02 -0.03
C ILE A 30 -13.62 1.04 -0.94
N LYS A 31 -12.99 1.38 -2.06
CA LYS A 31 -13.54 2.35 -3.03
C LYS A 31 -14.71 1.78 -3.85
N GLY A 32 -14.98 0.47 -3.76
CA GLY A 32 -15.99 -0.20 -4.58
C GLY A 32 -15.63 -0.25 -6.07
N ILE A 33 -14.33 -0.19 -6.39
CA ILE A 33 -13.82 -0.18 -7.76
C ILE A 33 -13.09 -1.49 -8.02
N HIS A 34 -13.37 -2.13 -9.16
CA HIS A 34 -12.70 -3.38 -9.50
C HIS A 34 -11.18 -3.20 -9.67
N TYR A 35 -10.39 -4.06 -9.00
CA TYR A 35 -8.94 -4.07 -9.13
C TYR A 35 -8.49 -4.78 -10.41
N TYR A 36 -7.97 -4.02 -11.38
CA TYR A 36 -7.48 -4.54 -12.65
C TYR A 36 -5.97 -4.84 -12.68
N GLY A 37 -5.34 -4.99 -11.53
CA GLY A 37 -3.89 -5.19 -11.40
C GLY A 37 -3.10 -3.88 -11.24
N PRO A 38 -1.81 -4.00 -10.87
CA PRO A 38 -1.03 -2.89 -10.31
C PRO A 38 -0.81 -1.74 -11.30
N LYS A 39 -0.61 -2.04 -12.59
CA LYS A 39 -0.41 -0.99 -13.61
C LYS A 39 -1.62 -0.06 -13.74
N LYS A 40 -2.83 -0.63 -13.79
CA LYS A 40 -4.08 0.16 -13.90
C LYS A 40 -4.43 0.81 -12.56
N ALA A 41 -4.19 0.11 -11.46
CA ALA A 41 -4.41 0.61 -10.12
C ALA A 41 -3.59 1.88 -9.83
N LEU A 42 -2.27 1.83 -10.07
CA LEU A 42 -1.38 2.97 -9.83
C LEU A 42 -1.75 4.18 -10.69
N ARG A 43 -2.07 3.96 -11.97
CA ARG A 43 -2.53 5.04 -12.86
C ARG A 43 -3.85 5.65 -12.39
N PHE A 44 -4.80 4.82 -11.96
CA PHE A 44 -6.07 5.31 -11.41
C PHE A 44 -5.85 6.18 -10.18
N MET A 45 -5.01 5.73 -9.24
CA MET A 45 -4.69 6.51 -8.04
C MET A 45 -4.03 7.84 -8.40
N GLU A 46 -3.05 7.84 -9.32
CA GLU A 46 -2.38 9.07 -9.78
C GLU A 46 -3.37 10.09 -10.37
N GLU A 47 -4.37 9.62 -11.14
CA GLU A 47 -5.35 10.49 -11.80
C GLU A 47 -6.52 10.90 -10.88
N SER A 48 -6.93 10.06 -9.92
CA SER A 48 -8.19 10.22 -9.16
C SER A 48 -8.03 10.42 -7.65
N ASP A 49 -6.89 10.03 -7.08
CA ASP A 49 -6.62 10.05 -5.63
C ASP A 49 -5.12 10.27 -5.39
N SER A 50 -4.66 11.48 -5.69
CA SER A 50 -3.24 11.84 -5.65
C SER A 50 -2.63 11.73 -4.25
N GLU A 51 -3.44 11.88 -3.19
CA GLU A 51 -3.02 11.65 -1.81
C GLU A 51 -2.70 10.17 -1.56
N ALA A 52 -3.64 9.26 -1.90
CA ALA A 52 -3.38 7.82 -1.79
C ALA A 52 -2.17 7.40 -2.62
N PHE A 53 -2.05 7.92 -3.84
CA PHE A 53 -0.91 7.65 -4.72
C PHE A 53 0.41 8.11 -4.11
N HIS A 54 0.46 9.32 -3.54
CA HIS A 54 1.66 9.85 -2.93
C HIS A 54 2.11 9.00 -1.73
N ILE A 55 1.18 8.65 -0.84
CA ILE A 55 1.48 7.85 0.36
C ILE A 55 1.92 6.43 -0.05
N TYR A 56 1.19 5.79 -0.97
CA TYR A 56 1.51 4.43 -1.42
C TYR A 56 2.84 4.37 -2.19
N SER A 57 3.12 5.35 -3.05
CA SER A 57 4.39 5.43 -3.79
C SER A 57 5.58 5.67 -2.86
N LYS A 58 5.43 6.50 -1.82
CA LYS A 58 6.44 6.66 -0.76
C LYS A 58 6.76 5.32 -0.09
N ALA A 59 5.73 4.55 0.29
CA ALA A 59 5.89 3.23 0.90
C ALA A 59 6.61 2.21 -0.02
N LEU A 60 6.35 2.28 -1.32
CA LEU A 60 7.00 1.44 -2.34
C LEU A 60 8.46 1.80 -2.57
N LEU A 61 8.75 3.10 -2.77
CA LEU A 61 10.04 3.57 -3.27
C LEU A 61 11.06 3.74 -2.15
N GLU A 62 10.64 4.25 -1.00
CA GLU A 62 11.56 4.52 0.11
C GLU A 62 11.81 3.30 0.98
N PHE A 63 10.92 2.29 0.90
CA PHE A 63 11.05 1.02 1.62
C PHE A 63 11.31 1.21 3.12
N ASN A 64 10.68 2.23 3.72
CA ASN A 64 10.87 2.61 5.13
C ASN A 64 9.59 2.46 5.95
N GLN A 65 9.76 2.06 7.21
CA GLN A 65 8.65 1.71 8.11
C GLN A 65 7.63 2.83 8.27
N GLU A 66 8.07 4.09 8.19
CA GLU A 66 7.20 5.26 8.23
C GLU A 66 6.21 5.25 7.06
N GLY A 67 6.69 5.19 5.81
CA GLY A 67 5.84 5.17 4.62
C GLY A 67 4.86 4.00 4.60
N LEU A 68 5.28 2.79 5.01
CA LEU A 68 4.36 1.66 5.12
C LEU A 68 3.32 1.87 6.23
N SER A 69 3.70 2.49 7.35
CA SER A 69 2.77 2.81 8.43
C SER A 69 1.77 3.89 8.01
N ASP A 70 2.24 4.92 7.29
CA ASP A 70 1.41 5.98 6.73
C ASP A 70 0.37 5.41 5.77
N TRP A 71 0.75 4.48 4.89
CA TRP A 71 -0.18 3.81 3.99
C TRP A 71 -1.25 3.02 4.75
N ILE A 72 -0.85 2.22 5.74
CA ILE A 72 -1.82 1.46 6.55
C ILE A 72 -2.73 2.39 7.36
N ASN A 73 -2.23 3.54 7.81
CA ASN A 73 -3.04 4.54 8.51
C ASN A 73 -4.02 5.22 7.56
N TYR A 74 -3.60 5.59 6.34
CA TYR A 74 -4.47 6.11 5.30
C TYR A 74 -5.61 5.14 4.99
N LEU A 75 -5.33 3.83 4.85
CA LEU A 75 -6.39 2.84 4.62
C LEU A 75 -7.43 2.81 5.74
N LYS A 76 -7.04 3.04 7.00
CA LYS A 76 -7.97 3.10 8.13
C LYS A 76 -8.82 4.36 8.15
N THR A 77 -8.40 5.45 7.51
CA THR A 77 -9.20 6.69 7.46
C THR A 77 -10.29 6.63 6.40
N ILE A 78 -10.13 5.77 5.38
CA ILE A 78 -11.09 5.59 4.29
C ILE A 78 -12.00 4.35 4.47
N PHE A 79 -11.75 3.54 5.50
CA PHE A 79 -12.57 2.38 5.89
C PHE A 79 -13.84 2.83 6.64
#